data_AF-A0A098BF85-F1
#
_entry.id   AF-A0A098BF85-F1
#
_cell.length_a   1.000
_cell.length_b   1.000
_cell.length_c   1.000
_cell.angle_alpha   90.00
_cell.angle_beta   90.00
_cell.angle_gamma   90.00
#
_symmetry.space_group_name_H-M   'P 1'
#
loop_
_entity.id
_entity.type
_entity.pdbx_description
1 polymer ?
#
loop_
_entity_poly.entity_id
_entity_poly.type
_entity_poly.pdbx_seq_one_letter_code
_entity_poly.pdbx_strand_id
1 'polypeptide(L)'
;MSTVTTTERAALFAHTSARWAIIVAATLIGYRTTWLALSEEVARGTGGGYVALVPPFAVLAAEGVTRRRRGELPIHDRQTDRIVGGAVLLIAIAVKWLLLPRYGPNYQMMHLDVLSAWLFVIGMCVLLFGLRVASRYWPVWLLLVGTSPLAYRAMLVQLGGSKFAAGFLMVLLGSVAIAVAVGRTRRRALIGFGATTLLGLGLLVVVTTRYPDARVAVAQIVPSAVAALVVGAAFYLYRYRGLAPRTLPPNPVSPREAARALLLIVPATVVLAAAPLPDQQLTPVSVGPPPSGTVSQVVPVGWYQIGSVDYDWPRRYFGSTAQLRRQMIRAVEPRADWDRLSRPRTVAVQTLQVRRVGVFEVYPVHTSYDLGQARVSPKIRVDLGRGVQADFFTVVDDELLLTWSLMSFVWTRGDALAQRVSLLTVDNHELDAPFPQPTPNMASNASALLSVFLRGRASVEDSDPEYKDLDMLTEVGRELVEAQWRGI
;
A
#
# COMPACT_ATOMS: atom_id res chain seq x y z
N MET A 1 -24.43 14.70 44.89
CA MET A 1 -23.84 15.05 43.58
C MET A 1 -22.99 16.28 43.80
N SER A 2 -21.66 16.13 43.98
CA SER A 2 -20.79 17.30 44.15
C SER A 2 -20.73 18.08 42.84
N THR A 3 -21.01 19.37 42.92
CA THR A 3 -20.94 20.30 41.79
C THR A 3 -19.48 20.56 41.47
N VAL A 4 -18.91 19.76 40.56
CA VAL A 4 -17.57 20.00 40.00
C VAL A 4 -17.52 21.45 39.49
N THR A 5 -16.59 22.22 40.06
CA THR A 5 -16.40 23.65 39.79
C THR A 5 -15.94 23.88 38.34
N THR A 6 -16.15 25.09 37.81
CA THR A 6 -15.71 25.46 36.45
C THR A 6 -14.21 25.31 36.25
N THR A 7 -13.41 25.59 37.29
CA THR A 7 -11.96 25.42 37.33
C THR A 7 -11.54 23.94 37.28
N GLU A 8 -12.20 23.05 38.03
CA GLU A 8 -11.95 21.61 37.97
C GLU A 8 -12.28 21.02 36.59
N ARG A 9 -13.35 21.49 35.94
CA ARG A 9 -13.69 21.08 34.56
C ARG A 9 -12.63 21.53 33.56
N ALA A 10 -12.13 22.75 33.69
CA ALA A 10 -11.06 23.27 32.84
C ALA A 10 -9.77 22.46 33.00
N ALA A 11 -9.40 22.10 34.24
CA ALA A 11 -8.23 21.28 34.52
C ALA A 11 -8.35 19.85 33.94
N LEU A 12 -9.51 19.20 34.12
CA LEU A 12 -9.79 17.88 33.54
C LEU A 12 -9.74 17.89 32.00
N PHE A 13 -10.28 18.94 31.39
CA PHE A 13 -10.21 19.15 29.95
C PHE A 13 -8.76 19.33 29.50
N ALA A 14 -8.00 20.22 30.14
CA ALA A 14 -6.61 20.48 29.82
C ALA A 14 -5.75 19.20 29.90
N HIS A 15 -5.92 18.39 30.96
CA HIS A 15 -5.21 17.11 31.09
C HIS A 15 -5.55 16.10 29.98
N THR A 16 -6.82 16.03 29.58
CA THR A 16 -7.27 15.13 28.51
C THR A 16 -6.71 15.58 27.16
N SER A 17 -6.78 16.88 26.88
CA SER A 17 -6.24 17.49 25.67
C SER A 17 -4.72 17.31 25.59
N ALA A 18 -4.00 17.47 26.70
CA ALA A 18 -2.56 17.24 26.76
C ALA A 18 -2.18 15.78 26.41
N ARG A 19 -2.94 14.80 26.90
CA ARG A 19 -2.71 13.37 26.54
C ARG A 19 -2.91 13.11 25.05
N TRP A 20 -3.95 13.68 24.45
CA TRP A 20 -4.15 13.59 23.00
C TRP A 20 -3.05 14.30 22.22
N ALA A 21 -2.60 15.47 22.67
CA ALA A 21 -1.48 16.18 22.05
C ALA A 21 -0.20 15.33 22.09
N ILE A 22 0.08 14.64 23.21
CA ILE A 22 1.20 13.69 23.32
C ILE A 22 1.06 12.55 22.30
N ILE A 23 -0.11 11.94 22.19
CA ILE A 23 -0.37 10.84 21.22
C ILE A 23 -0.11 11.32 19.79
N VAL A 24 -0.68 12.47 19.42
CA VAL A 24 -0.53 13.03 18.07
C VAL A 24 0.93 13.37 17.79
N ALA A 25 1.59 14.10 18.70
CA ALA A 25 2.99 14.48 18.53
C ALA A 25 3.91 13.25 18.43
N ALA A 26 3.78 12.29 19.34
CA ALA A 26 4.58 11.06 19.32
C ALA A 26 4.35 10.23 18.05
N THR A 27 3.11 10.15 17.56
CA THR A 27 2.80 9.45 16.31
C THR A 27 3.40 10.16 15.09
N LEU A 28 3.32 11.50 15.04
CA LEU A 28 3.91 12.28 13.95
C LEU A 28 5.44 12.21 13.95
N ILE A 29 6.06 12.26 15.12
CA ILE A 29 7.52 12.17 15.27
C ILE A 29 8.01 10.74 14.96
N GLY A 30 7.43 9.73 15.61
CA GLY A 30 7.83 8.32 15.48
C GLY A 30 7.62 7.76 14.06
N TYR A 31 6.69 8.31 13.29
CA TYR A 31 6.37 7.87 11.92
C TYR A 31 6.59 8.97 10.88
N ARG A 32 7.43 9.96 11.15
CA ARG A 32 7.72 11.07 10.23
C ARG A 32 8.05 10.60 8.81
N THR A 33 8.91 9.59 8.68
CA THR A 33 9.31 9.03 7.38
C THR A 33 8.15 8.38 6.65
N THR A 34 7.30 7.62 7.34
CA THR A 34 6.06 7.04 6.80
C THR A 34 5.10 8.12 6.29
N TRP A 35 4.88 9.19 7.05
CA TRP A 35 3.98 10.27 6.65
C TRP A 35 4.49 11.03 5.41
N LEU A 36 5.80 11.26 5.34
CA LEU A 36 6.44 11.87 4.16
C LEU A 36 6.30 10.95 2.94
N ALA A 37 6.61 9.66 3.06
CA ALA A 37 6.46 8.69 1.98
C ALA A 37 5.01 8.61 1.46
N LEU A 38 4.02 8.59 2.36
CA LEU A 38 2.60 8.63 1.98
C LEU A 38 2.23 9.94 1.28
N SER A 39 2.77 11.07 1.72
CA SER A 39 2.50 12.37 1.09
C SER A 39 3.06 12.43 -0.33
N GLU A 40 4.24 11.87 -0.55
CA GLU A 40 4.86 11.75 -1.87
C GLU A 40 4.11 10.77 -2.77
N GLU A 41 3.62 9.65 -2.22
CA GLU A 41 2.74 8.70 -2.92
C GLU A 41 1.48 9.43 -3.44
N VAL A 42 0.79 10.17 -2.57
CA VAL A 42 -0.38 10.97 -2.96
C VAL A 42 -0.03 12.03 -4.01
N ALA A 43 1.14 12.67 -3.90
CA ALA A 43 1.60 13.66 -4.88
C ALA A 43 1.88 13.04 -6.26
N ARG A 44 2.51 11.87 -6.30
CA ARG A 44 2.77 11.07 -7.52
C ARG A 44 1.49 10.46 -8.10
N GLY A 45 0.40 10.46 -7.34
CA GLY A 45 -0.93 10.04 -7.77
C GLY A 45 -1.14 8.53 -7.67
N THR A 46 -0.37 7.87 -6.82
CA THR A 46 -0.55 6.47 -6.42
C THR A 46 -1.66 6.34 -5.39
N GLY A 47 -2.17 5.11 -5.21
CA GLY A 47 -3.43 4.82 -4.51
C GLY A 47 -3.48 5.09 -3.00
N GLY A 48 -2.40 5.57 -2.38
CA GLY A 48 -2.26 5.78 -0.93
C GLY A 48 -3.10 6.90 -0.30
N GLY A 49 -3.84 7.69 -1.09
CA GLY A 49 -4.65 8.80 -0.57
C GLY A 49 -5.71 8.43 0.46
N TYR A 50 -6.12 7.16 0.49
CA TYR A 50 -7.10 6.65 1.42
C TYR A 50 -6.65 6.73 2.89
N VAL A 51 -5.35 6.58 3.17
CA VAL A 51 -4.79 6.57 4.54
C VAL A 51 -5.03 7.90 5.26
N ALA A 52 -5.02 9.01 4.51
CA ALA A 52 -5.23 10.35 5.06
C ALA A 52 -6.61 10.54 5.72
N LEU A 53 -7.61 9.75 5.32
CA LEU A 53 -8.98 9.82 5.86
C LEU A 53 -9.24 8.87 7.02
N VAL A 54 -8.35 7.91 7.24
CA VAL A 54 -8.50 6.94 8.32
C VAL A 54 -8.53 7.61 9.71
N PRO A 55 -7.61 8.54 10.06
CA PRO A 55 -7.68 9.22 11.35
C PRO A 55 -8.95 10.08 11.53
N PRO A 56 -9.37 10.93 10.58
CA PRO A 56 -10.65 11.65 10.69
C PRO A 56 -11.86 10.74 10.91
N PHE A 57 -11.94 9.60 10.20
CA PHE A 57 -13.01 8.63 10.40
C PHE A 57 -12.95 7.98 11.79
N ALA A 58 -11.76 7.67 12.28
CA ALA A 58 -11.58 7.14 13.63
C ALA A 58 -12.03 8.17 14.69
N VAL A 59 -11.73 9.46 14.52
CA VAL A 59 -12.17 10.53 15.41
C VAL A 59 -13.69 10.66 15.41
N LEU A 60 -14.33 10.68 14.23
CA LEU A 60 -15.79 10.73 14.11
C LEU A 60 -16.46 9.52 14.79
N ALA A 61 -15.94 8.33 14.56
CA ALA A 61 -16.40 7.10 15.17
C ALA A 61 -16.22 7.12 16.69
N ALA A 62 -15.04 7.53 17.17
CA ALA A 62 -14.70 7.64 18.59
C ALA A 62 -15.65 8.61 19.30
N GLU A 63 -15.89 9.79 18.74
CA GLU A 63 -16.78 10.78 19.32
C GLU A 63 -18.22 10.24 19.49
N GLY A 64 -18.67 9.42 18.53
CA GLY A 64 -19.93 8.71 18.64
C GLY A 64 -19.94 7.67 19.78
N VAL A 65 -18.85 6.91 19.96
CA VAL A 65 -18.67 5.93 21.04
C VAL A 65 -18.61 6.62 22.41
N THR A 66 -17.84 7.70 22.57
CA THR A 66 -17.69 8.47 23.82
C THR A 66 -19.04 8.92 24.37
N ARG A 67 -19.99 9.22 23.49
CA ARG A 67 -21.34 9.69 23.86
C ARG A 67 -22.31 8.55 24.22
N ARG A 68 -21.94 7.27 24.08
CA ARG A 68 -22.72 6.09 24.51
C ARG A 68 -22.35 5.73 25.94
N ARG A 69 -23.11 6.18 26.93
CA ARG A 69 -22.83 5.85 28.34
C ARG A 69 -23.03 4.35 28.60
N ARG A 70 -22.07 3.74 29.27
CA ARG A 70 -22.26 2.54 30.10
C ARG A 70 -21.79 2.91 31.51
N GLY A 71 -22.54 2.54 32.53
CA GLY A 71 -22.08 2.67 33.91
C GLY A 71 -20.95 1.67 34.11
N GLU A 72 -19.79 2.14 34.56
CA GLU A 72 -18.62 1.29 34.78
C GLU A 72 -18.26 1.28 36.26
N LEU A 73 -17.90 0.09 36.75
CA LEU A 73 -17.41 -0.11 38.10
C LEU A 73 -15.97 0.45 38.20
N PRO A 74 -15.62 1.13 39.31
CA PRO A 74 -14.33 1.79 39.49
C PRO A 74 -13.20 0.81 39.83
N ILE A 75 -12.97 -0.22 39.00
CA ILE A 75 -11.87 -1.17 39.15
C ILE A 75 -10.80 -0.82 38.11
N HIS A 76 -9.62 -0.42 38.58
CA HIS A 76 -8.52 0.02 37.75
C HIS A 76 -7.24 -0.66 38.23
N ASP A 77 -6.62 -1.49 37.38
CA ASP A 77 -5.32 -2.08 37.64
C ASP A 77 -4.27 -1.45 36.71
N ARG A 78 -3.44 -0.60 37.31
CA ARG A 78 -2.41 0.14 36.58
C ARG A 78 -1.23 -0.74 36.16
N GLN A 79 -0.99 -1.87 36.82
CA GLN A 79 0.07 -2.79 36.42
C GLN A 79 -0.31 -3.47 35.10
N THR A 80 -1.54 -3.99 35.02
CA THR A 80 -2.09 -4.56 33.78
C THR A 80 -2.04 -3.55 32.62
N ASP A 81 -2.44 -2.30 32.84
CA ASP A 81 -2.37 -1.26 31.80
C ASP A 81 -0.94 -1.07 31.23
N ARG A 82 0.08 -1.08 32.10
CA ARG A 82 1.48 -0.90 31.67
C ARG A 82 1.99 -2.11 30.91
N ILE A 83 1.65 -3.31 31.37
CA ILE A 83 2.05 -4.56 30.69
C ILE A 83 1.41 -4.62 29.31
N VAL A 84 0.09 -4.43 29.21
CA VAL A 84 -0.62 -4.52 27.93
C VAL A 84 -0.23 -3.38 27.00
N GLY A 85 -0.21 -2.14 27.49
CA GLY A 85 0.20 -0.99 26.69
C GLY A 85 1.65 -1.10 26.21
N GLY A 86 2.57 -1.51 27.08
CA GLY A 86 3.97 -1.76 26.74
C GLY A 86 4.14 -2.89 25.72
N ALA A 87 3.41 -4.01 25.87
CA ALA A 87 3.43 -5.10 24.91
C ALA A 87 2.95 -4.65 23.52
N VAL A 88 1.88 -3.86 23.43
CA VAL A 88 1.40 -3.32 22.16
C VAL A 88 2.41 -2.36 21.53
N LEU A 89 3.09 -1.52 22.33
CA LEU A 89 4.20 -0.68 21.83
C LEU A 89 5.35 -1.53 21.29
N LEU A 90 5.74 -2.59 22.00
CA LEU A 90 6.78 -3.52 21.55
C LEU A 90 6.39 -4.21 20.23
N ILE A 91 5.13 -4.61 20.07
CA ILE A 91 4.63 -5.16 18.80
C ILE A 91 4.73 -4.11 17.68
N ALA A 92 4.34 -2.85 17.95
CA ALA A 92 4.47 -1.79 16.95
C ALA A 92 5.93 -1.59 16.50
N ILE A 93 6.87 -1.57 17.46
CA ILE A 93 8.32 -1.53 17.19
C ILE A 93 8.75 -2.75 16.38
N ALA A 94 8.37 -3.96 16.78
CA ALA A 94 8.71 -5.20 16.09
C ALA A 94 8.21 -5.19 14.63
N VAL A 95 7.00 -4.70 14.38
CA VAL A 95 6.48 -4.56 13.01
C VAL A 95 7.36 -3.61 12.19
N LYS A 96 7.77 -2.47 12.74
CA LYS A 96 8.57 -1.48 11.99
C LYS A 96 10.04 -1.88 11.82
N TRP A 97 10.69 -2.41 12.87
CA TRP A 97 12.12 -2.72 12.87
C TRP A 97 12.46 -4.13 12.38
N LEU A 98 11.61 -5.12 12.67
CA LEU A 98 11.92 -6.52 12.35
C LEU A 98 11.14 -6.98 11.12
N LEU A 99 9.86 -6.63 11.02
CA LEU A 99 9.00 -7.14 9.98
C LEU A 99 9.09 -6.34 8.68
N LEU A 100 9.07 -5.00 8.76
CA LEU A 100 9.12 -4.12 7.58
C LEU A 100 10.34 -4.37 6.68
N PRO A 101 11.59 -4.50 7.20
CA PRO A 101 12.76 -4.73 6.34
C PRO A 101 12.74 -6.09 5.64
N ARG A 102 12.01 -7.08 6.18
CA ARG A 102 11.85 -8.38 5.52
C ARG A 102 11.06 -8.28 4.22
N TYR A 103 10.18 -7.29 4.11
CA TYR A 103 9.33 -7.07 2.94
C TYR A 103 9.75 -5.87 2.10
N GLY A 104 11.01 -5.42 2.19
CA GLY A 104 11.50 -4.22 1.51
C GLY A 104 11.06 -4.08 0.04
N PRO A 105 11.24 -5.10 -0.82
CA PRO A 105 10.82 -5.05 -2.22
C PRO A 105 9.32 -4.84 -2.43
N ASN A 106 8.48 -5.22 -1.46
CA ASN A 106 7.02 -5.09 -1.50
C ASN A 106 6.49 -4.02 -0.53
N TYR A 107 7.36 -3.11 -0.05
CA TYR A 107 7.02 -2.14 0.98
C TYR A 107 5.78 -1.32 0.62
N GLN A 108 5.72 -0.72 -0.58
CA GLN A 108 4.59 0.13 -0.98
C GLN A 108 3.28 -0.63 -1.04
N MET A 109 3.31 -1.89 -1.46
CA MET A 109 2.13 -2.74 -1.54
C MET A 109 1.55 -3.03 -0.15
N MET A 110 2.40 -3.23 0.86
CA MET A 110 1.96 -3.66 2.19
C MET A 110 1.78 -2.51 3.19
N HIS A 111 2.63 -1.48 3.15
CA HIS A 111 2.66 -0.36 4.10
C HIS A 111 2.43 -0.80 5.56
N LEU A 112 3.20 -1.81 6.01
CA LEU A 112 3.08 -2.36 7.36
C LEU A 112 3.42 -1.32 8.45
N ASP A 113 4.13 -0.27 8.09
CA ASP A 113 4.39 0.89 8.94
C ASP A 113 3.11 1.68 9.29
N VAL A 114 2.11 1.74 8.41
CA VAL A 114 0.78 2.30 8.74
C VAL A 114 0.07 1.45 9.79
N LEU A 115 0.11 0.13 9.67
CA LEU A 115 -0.43 -0.78 10.67
C LEU A 115 0.31 -0.63 12.01
N SER A 116 1.65 -0.53 11.96
CA SER A 116 2.48 -0.24 13.13
C SER A 116 2.05 1.07 13.81
N ALA A 117 1.77 2.14 13.05
CA ALA A 117 1.29 3.40 13.61
C ALA A 117 -0.05 3.25 14.34
N TRP A 118 -0.98 2.46 13.82
CA TRP A 118 -2.25 2.19 14.50
C TRP A 118 -2.07 1.40 15.79
N LEU A 119 -1.20 0.38 15.79
CA LEU A 119 -0.84 -0.35 17.00
C LEU A 119 -0.19 0.58 18.03
N PHE A 120 0.72 1.46 17.59
CA PHE A 120 1.36 2.45 18.46
C PHE A 120 0.34 3.38 19.13
N VAL A 121 -0.62 3.91 18.36
CA VAL A 121 -1.73 4.73 18.91
C VAL A 121 -2.56 3.94 19.93
N ILE A 122 -2.91 2.69 19.65
CA ILE A 122 -3.65 1.82 20.58
C ILE A 122 -2.84 1.64 21.89
N GLY A 123 -1.55 1.32 21.79
CA GLY A 123 -0.66 1.16 22.94
C GLY A 123 -0.57 2.42 23.78
N MET A 124 -0.41 3.59 23.16
CA MET A 124 -0.42 4.87 23.86
C MET A 124 -1.78 5.19 24.51
N CYS A 125 -2.89 4.85 23.85
CA CYS A 125 -4.22 5.01 24.44
C CYS A 125 -4.37 4.15 25.71
N VAL A 126 -3.92 2.89 25.69
CA VAL A 126 -3.91 2.01 26.88
C VAL A 126 -3.04 2.61 27.99
N LEU A 127 -1.84 3.10 27.66
CA LEU A 127 -0.93 3.68 28.64
C LEU A 127 -1.45 4.99 29.24
N LEU A 128 -2.06 5.88 28.45
CA LEU A 128 -2.47 7.22 28.90
C LEU A 128 -3.90 7.27 29.45
N PHE A 129 -4.79 6.37 29.01
CA PHE A 129 -6.20 6.36 29.41
C PHE A 129 -6.61 5.09 30.17
N GLY A 130 -5.79 4.05 30.16
CA GLY A 130 -6.08 2.75 30.77
C GLY A 130 -6.72 1.78 29.78
N LEU A 131 -6.52 0.48 30.01
CA LEU A 131 -6.95 -0.59 29.12
C LEU A 131 -8.47 -0.63 28.97
N ARG A 132 -9.21 -0.43 30.07
CA ARG A 132 -10.68 -0.47 30.05
C ARG A 132 -11.27 0.69 29.25
N VAL A 133 -10.71 1.89 29.39
CA VAL A 133 -11.15 3.05 28.61
C VAL A 133 -10.83 2.84 27.14
N ALA A 134 -9.62 2.34 26.83
CA ALA A 134 -9.23 2.04 25.46
C ALA A 134 -10.12 0.96 24.84
N SER A 135 -10.38 -0.17 25.53
CA SER A 135 -11.14 -1.30 24.99
C SER A 135 -12.58 -0.97 24.64
N ARG A 136 -13.18 0.05 25.28
CA ARG A 136 -14.50 0.58 24.90
C ARG A 136 -14.57 1.03 23.44
N TYR A 137 -13.46 1.49 22.89
CA TYR A 137 -13.36 1.94 21.49
C TYR A 137 -13.05 0.79 20.53
N TRP A 138 -13.28 -0.48 20.90
CA TRP A 138 -13.04 -1.65 20.02
C TRP A 138 -13.58 -1.51 18.59
N PRO A 139 -14.76 -0.89 18.30
CA PRO A 139 -15.19 -0.74 16.91
C PRO A 139 -14.32 0.24 16.12
N VAL A 140 -13.75 1.24 16.79
CA VAL A 140 -12.79 2.20 16.22
C VAL A 140 -11.46 1.52 15.95
N TRP A 141 -11.00 0.68 16.88
CA TRP A 141 -9.77 -0.11 16.69
C TRP A 141 -9.93 -1.12 15.55
N LEU A 142 -11.08 -1.78 15.45
CA LEU A 142 -11.38 -2.68 14.34
C LEU A 142 -11.41 -1.91 13.00
N LEU A 143 -11.94 -0.68 12.98
CA LEU A 143 -11.88 0.18 11.81
C LEU A 143 -10.43 0.52 11.43
N LEU A 144 -9.59 0.93 12.38
CA LEU A 144 -8.18 1.24 12.11
C LEU A 144 -7.41 0.02 11.60
N VAL A 145 -7.48 -1.10 12.31
CA VAL A 145 -6.77 -2.35 11.92
C VAL A 145 -7.32 -2.89 10.60
N GLY A 146 -8.63 -2.74 10.36
CA GLY A 146 -9.29 -3.14 9.12
C GLY A 146 -8.89 -2.32 7.89
N THR A 147 -8.22 -1.17 8.06
CA THR A 147 -7.71 -0.34 6.94
C THR A 147 -6.35 -0.78 6.40
N SER A 148 -6.03 -2.07 6.59
CA SER A 148 -4.82 -2.69 6.06
C SER A 148 -4.62 -2.34 4.56
N PRO A 149 -3.47 -1.76 4.18
CA PRO A 149 -3.18 -1.42 2.79
C PRO A 149 -3.27 -2.61 1.84
N LEU A 150 -2.86 -3.79 2.31
CA LEU A 150 -2.99 -5.03 1.54
C LEU A 150 -4.46 -5.39 1.30
N ALA A 151 -5.31 -5.34 2.33
CA ALA A 151 -6.73 -5.65 2.22
C ALA A 151 -7.46 -4.65 1.31
N TYR A 152 -7.13 -3.35 1.44
CA TYR A 152 -7.67 -2.30 0.59
C TYR A 152 -7.32 -2.55 -0.89
N ARG A 153 -6.04 -2.85 -1.19
CA ARG A 153 -5.57 -3.09 -2.56
C ARG A 153 -6.15 -4.38 -3.16
N ALA A 154 -6.24 -5.45 -2.38
CA ALA A 154 -6.87 -6.69 -2.82
C ALA A 154 -8.33 -6.44 -3.24
N MET A 155 -9.11 -5.75 -2.42
CA MET A 155 -10.50 -5.39 -2.75
C MET A 155 -10.58 -4.45 -3.96
N LEU A 156 -9.65 -3.49 -4.08
CA LEU A 156 -9.58 -2.59 -5.23
C LEU A 156 -9.35 -3.35 -6.54
N VAL A 157 -8.46 -4.35 -6.55
CA VAL A 157 -8.21 -5.21 -7.71
C VAL A 157 -9.44 -6.04 -8.06
N GLN A 158 -10.11 -6.62 -7.07
CA GLN A 158 -11.36 -7.38 -7.29
C GLN A 158 -12.47 -6.51 -7.89
N LEU A 159 -12.51 -5.22 -7.53
CA LEU A 159 -13.44 -4.23 -8.08
C LEU A 159 -12.95 -3.59 -9.39
N GLY A 160 -11.85 -4.08 -9.97
CA GLY A 160 -11.36 -3.68 -11.29
C GLY A 160 -10.38 -2.52 -11.32
N GLY A 161 -9.83 -2.07 -10.18
CA GLY A 161 -8.70 -1.13 -10.14
C GLY A 161 -9.01 0.32 -10.55
N SER A 162 -10.29 0.66 -10.73
CA SER A 162 -10.69 1.97 -11.24
C SER A 162 -10.69 3.05 -10.16
N LYS A 163 -10.59 4.32 -10.59
CA LYS A 163 -10.78 5.49 -9.70
C LYS A 163 -12.12 5.43 -8.95
N PHE A 164 -13.17 4.96 -9.63
CA PHE A 164 -14.49 4.78 -9.04
C PHE A 164 -14.48 3.70 -7.94
N ALA A 165 -13.87 2.55 -8.20
CA ALA A 165 -13.72 1.49 -7.20
C ALA A 165 -12.95 1.96 -5.95
N ALA A 166 -11.87 2.72 -6.14
CA ALA A 166 -11.11 3.30 -5.04
C ALA A 166 -11.95 4.26 -4.18
N GLY A 167 -12.76 5.12 -4.82
CA GLY A 167 -13.70 6.01 -4.13
C GLY A 167 -14.84 5.26 -3.44
N PHE A 168 -15.37 4.22 -4.07
CA PHE A 168 -16.43 3.38 -3.51
C PHE A 168 -16.00 2.73 -2.20
N LEU A 169 -14.80 2.14 -2.16
CA LEU A 169 -14.24 1.55 -0.94
C LEU A 169 -14.13 2.58 0.19
N MET A 170 -13.79 3.83 -0.12
CA MET A 170 -13.72 4.90 0.87
C MET A 170 -15.09 5.38 1.34
N VAL A 171 -16.09 5.41 0.46
CA VAL A 171 -17.47 5.66 0.84
C VAL A 171 -17.98 4.57 1.78
N LEU A 172 -17.66 3.30 1.51
CA LEU A 172 -18.00 2.19 2.42
C LEU A 172 -17.31 2.34 3.77
N LEU A 173 -16.00 2.63 3.79
CA LEU A 173 -15.26 2.85 5.02
C LEU A 173 -15.85 4.02 5.85
N GLY A 174 -16.13 5.15 5.21
CA GLY A 174 -16.79 6.29 5.84
C GLY A 174 -18.19 5.95 6.35
N SER A 175 -18.94 5.13 5.61
CA SER A 175 -20.27 4.65 6.03
C SER A 175 -20.20 3.75 7.26
N VAL A 176 -19.20 2.87 7.36
CA VAL A 176 -18.93 2.09 8.57
C VAL A 176 -18.56 3.01 9.73
N ALA A 177 -17.70 4.01 9.51
CA ALA A 177 -17.34 4.98 10.54
C ALA A 177 -18.57 5.72 11.10
N ILE A 178 -19.48 6.16 10.23
CA ILE A 178 -20.73 6.83 10.64
C ILE A 178 -21.70 5.86 11.31
N ALA A 179 -21.80 4.61 10.84
CA ALA A 179 -22.58 3.58 11.52
C ALA A 179 -22.09 3.35 12.95
N VAL A 180 -20.76 3.27 13.12
CA VAL A 180 -20.10 3.20 14.43
C VAL A 180 -20.29 4.47 15.22
N ALA A 181 -20.35 5.65 14.62
CA ALA A 181 -20.58 6.89 15.35
C ALA A 181 -22.04 6.97 15.88
N VAL A 182 -23.02 6.70 15.01
CA VAL A 182 -24.44 6.98 15.24
C VAL A 182 -25.24 5.80 15.82
N GLY A 183 -24.77 4.56 15.61
CA GLY A 183 -25.33 3.27 16.04
C GLY A 183 -25.56 3.02 17.54
N ARG A 184 -26.30 3.89 18.23
CA ARG A 184 -26.88 3.60 19.56
C ARG A 184 -27.91 2.46 19.51
N THR A 185 -28.58 2.31 18.37
CA THR A 185 -29.50 1.21 18.05
C THR A 185 -29.14 0.68 16.67
N ARG A 186 -29.47 -0.58 16.39
CA ARG A 186 -29.24 -1.21 15.07
C ARG A 186 -29.86 -0.38 13.94
N ARG A 187 -31.09 0.11 14.14
CA ARG A 187 -31.79 0.98 13.17
C ARG A 187 -31.04 2.27 12.87
N ARG A 188 -30.50 2.96 13.88
CA ARG A 188 -29.72 4.20 13.66
C ARG A 188 -28.40 3.93 12.95
N ALA A 189 -27.75 2.81 13.26
CA ALA A 189 -26.53 2.40 12.55
C ALA A 189 -26.82 2.17 11.06
N LEU A 190 -27.90 1.43 10.74
CA LEU A 190 -28.32 1.15 9.37
C LEU A 190 -28.70 2.42 8.60
N ILE A 191 -29.46 3.34 9.21
CA ILE A 191 -29.80 4.62 8.56
C ILE A 191 -28.56 5.47 8.34
N GLY A 192 -27.66 5.58 9.33
CA GLY A 192 -26.41 6.32 9.19
C GLY A 192 -25.51 5.75 8.09
N PHE A 193 -25.39 4.42 8.04
CA PHE A 193 -24.67 3.71 6.98
C PHE A 193 -25.28 3.98 5.60
N GLY A 194 -26.59 3.76 5.45
CA GLY A 194 -27.30 3.91 4.18
C GLY A 194 -27.29 5.35 3.67
N ALA A 195 -27.55 6.33 4.54
CA ALA A 195 -27.51 7.74 4.16
C ALA A 195 -26.11 8.19 3.71
N THR A 196 -25.06 7.75 4.42
CA THR A 196 -23.67 8.06 4.05
C THR A 196 -23.28 7.38 2.74
N THR A 197 -23.72 6.14 2.53
CA THR A 197 -23.46 5.39 1.30
C THR A 197 -24.14 6.05 0.11
N LEU A 198 -25.43 6.38 0.20
CA LEU A 198 -26.19 6.99 -0.89
C LEU A 198 -25.65 8.38 -1.25
N LEU A 199 -25.40 9.24 -0.26
CA LEU A 199 -24.83 10.57 -0.48
C LEU A 199 -23.41 10.47 -1.05
N GLY A 200 -22.57 9.60 -0.48
CA GLY A 200 -21.20 9.40 -0.93
C GLY A 200 -21.12 8.84 -2.35
N LEU A 201 -21.99 7.89 -2.71
CA LEU A 201 -22.11 7.35 -4.07
C LEU A 201 -22.56 8.42 -5.06
N GLY A 202 -23.57 9.22 -4.72
CA GLY A 202 -24.03 10.32 -5.57
C GLY A 202 -22.91 11.34 -5.84
N LEU A 203 -22.20 11.76 -4.80
CA LEU A 203 -21.04 12.65 -4.94
C LEU A 203 -19.89 12.00 -5.73
N LEU A 204 -19.64 10.70 -5.53
CA LEU A 204 -18.61 9.97 -6.25
C LEU A 204 -18.90 9.93 -7.76
N VAL A 205 -20.15 9.65 -8.14
CA VAL A 205 -20.60 9.69 -9.55
C VAL A 205 -20.39 11.09 -10.14
N VAL A 206 -20.73 12.15 -9.41
CA VAL A 206 -20.49 13.54 -9.86
C VAL A 206 -18.99 13.80 -10.06
N VAL A 207 -18.15 13.41 -9.10
CA VAL A 207 -16.70 13.62 -9.19
C VAL A 207 -16.09 12.84 -10.35
N THR A 208 -16.49 11.58 -10.57
CA THR A 208 -15.90 10.76 -11.63
C THR A 208 -16.39 11.12 -13.02
N THR A 209 -17.59 11.68 -13.16
CA THR A 209 -18.15 12.10 -14.45
C THR A 209 -17.76 13.53 -14.83
N ARG A 210 -17.76 14.48 -13.88
CA ARG A 210 -17.42 15.89 -14.14
C ARG A 210 -15.92 16.17 -14.15
N TYR A 211 -15.14 15.37 -13.42
CA TYR A 211 -13.69 15.53 -13.32
C TYR A 211 -12.97 14.20 -13.64
N PRO A 212 -13.03 13.73 -14.91
CA PRO A 212 -12.40 12.47 -15.31
C PRO A 212 -10.89 12.47 -15.06
N ASP A 213 -10.22 13.60 -15.26
CA ASP A 213 -8.76 13.74 -15.09
C ASP A 213 -8.30 13.98 -13.64
N ALA A 214 -9.24 14.14 -12.70
CA ALA A 214 -8.88 14.31 -11.28
C ALA A 214 -8.13 13.08 -10.74
N ARG A 215 -7.13 13.35 -9.89
CA ARG A 215 -6.31 12.33 -9.21
C ARG A 215 -7.19 11.34 -8.43
N VAL A 216 -6.72 10.10 -8.28
CA VAL A 216 -7.44 9.05 -7.55
C VAL A 216 -7.77 9.47 -6.11
N ALA A 217 -6.85 10.19 -5.47
CA ALA A 217 -7.04 10.75 -4.13
C ALA A 217 -8.32 11.63 -4.03
N VAL A 218 -8.70 12.37 -5.08
CA VAL A 218 -9.91 13.21 -5.04
C VAL A 218 -11.17 12.35 -4.94
N ALA A 219 -11.24 11.27 -5.71
CA ALA A 219 -12.36 10.33 -5.67
C ALA A 219 -12.41 9.52 -4.38
N GLN A 220 -11.26 9.23 -3.77
CA GLN A 220 -11.16 8.62 -2.44
C GLN A 220 -11.62 9.58 -1.34
N ILE A 221 -11.18 10.84 -1.40
CA ILE A 221 -11.28 11.77 -0.28
C ILE A 221 -12.59 12.55 -0.27
N VAL A 222 -12.92 13.24 -1.36
CA VAL A 222 -13.98 14.24 -1.35
C VAL A 222 -15.36 13.63 -1.10
N PRO A 223 -15.81 12.59 -1.84
CA PRO A 223 -17.16 12.05 -1.66
C PRO A 223 -17.38 11.46 -0.27
N SER A 224 -16.40 10.70 0.22
CA SER A 224 -16.49 10.00 1.50
C SER A 224 -16.42 10.97 2.69
N ALA A 225 -15.51 11.94 2.65
CA ALA A 225 -15.38 12.98 3.68
C ALA A 225 -16.63 13.85 3.77
N VAL A 226 -17.11 14.37 2.62
CA VAL A 226 -18.30 15.23 2.58
C VAL A 226 -19.53 14.47 3.05
N ALA A 227 -19.74 13.23 2.59
CA ALA A 227 -20.88 12.43 3.02
C ALA A 227 -20.83 12.13 4.53
N ALA A 228 -19.67 11.73 5.06
CA ALA A 228 -19.49 11.46 6.48
C ALA A 228 -19.73 12.70 7.34
N LEU A 229 -19.20 13.86 6.92
CA LEU A 229 -19.39 15.13 7.62
C LEU A 229 -20.85 15.57 7.61
N VAL A 230 -21.52 15.56 6.45
CA VAL A 230 -22.91 16.00 6.30
C VAL A 230 -23.84 15.10 7.10
N VAL A 231 -23.74 13.78 6.95
CA VAL A 231 -24.60 12.83 7.67
C VAL A 231 -24.29 12.85 9.16
N GLY A 232 -23.01 12.86 9.54
CA GLY A 232 -22.57 12.98 10.93
C GLY A 232 -23.09 14.27 11.59
N ALA A 233 -22.99 15.41 10.91
CA ALA A 233 -23.51 16.69 11.39
C ALA A 233 -25.04 16.68 11.49
N ALA A 234 -25.76 16.13 10.52
CA ALA A 234 -27.22 16.03 10.57
C ALA A 234 -27.69 15.21 11.79
N PHE A 235 -27.08 14.04 12.04
CA PHE A 235 -27.39 13.24 13.23
C PHE A 235 -27.00 13.92 14.54
N TYR A 236 -25.90 14.66 14.53
CA TYR A 236 -25.46 15.46 15.68
C TYR A 236 -26.48 16.56 15.99
N LEU A 237 -26.80 17.41 15.01
CA LEU A 237 -27.75 18.52 15.17
C LEU A 237 -29.16 18.03 15.52
N TYR A 238 -29.65 16.97 14.86
CA TYR A 238 -30.96 16.38 15.17
C TYR A 238 -31.07 15.95 16.63
N ARG A 239 -29.99 15.41 17.21
CA ARG A 239 -30.00 14.93 18.60
C ARG A 239 -29.80 16.04 19.62
N TYR A 240 -28.98 17.04 19.30
CA TYR A 240 -28.43 18.00 20.25
C TYR A 240 -28.92 19.43 20.06
N ARG A 241 -29.88 19.68 19.17
CA ARG A 241 -30.67 20.91 19.18
C ARG A 241 -31.17 21.19 20.60
N GLY A 242 -30.69 22.29 21.20
CA GLY A 242 -31.08 22.75 22.53
C GLY A 242 -30.43 22.05 23.73
N LEU A 243 -29.39 21.23 23.55
CA LEU A 243 -28.70 20.55 24.67
C LEU A 243 -27.30 21.13 24.90
N ALA A 244 -26.98 21.44 26.16
CA ALA A 244 -25.64 21.86 26.55
C ALA A 244 -24.58 20.78 26.21
N PRO A 245 -23.36 21.17 25.78
CA PRO A 245 -22.27 20.23 25.55
C PRO A 245 -22.04 19.38 26.80
N ARG A 246 -22.05 18.06 26.65
CA ARG A 246 -21.75 17.17 27.78
C ARG A 246 -20.28 17.28 28.13
N THR A 247 -19.99 17.47 29.41
CA THR A 247 -18.63 17.40 29.93
C THR A 247 -18.07 15.99 29.71
N LEU A 248 -16.80 15.91 29.30
CA LEU A 248 -16.07 14.65 29.24
C LEU A 248 -16.09 14.01 30.64
N PRO A 249 -16.30 12.68 30.74
CA PRO A 249 -16.19 12.00 32.03
C PRO A 249 -14.77 12.17 32.57
N PRO A 250 -14.61 12.29 33.90
CA PRO A 250 -13.29 12.35 34.51
C PRO A 250 -12.51 11.08 34.16
N ASN A 251 -11.26 11.27 33.76
CA ASN A 251 -10.36 10.17 33.40
C ASN A 251 -9.89 9.47 34.70
N PRO A 252 -9.96 8.13 34.77
CA PRO A 252 -9.57 7.41 35.98
C PRO A 252 -8.06 7.42 36.26
N VAL A 253 -7.21 7.66 35.25
CA VAL A 253 -5.75 7.67 35.42
C VAL A 253 -5.30 9.03 35.94
N SER A 254 -4.54 9.05 37.04
CA SER A 254 -4.03 10.29 37.63
C SER A 254 -2.96 10.97 36.74
N PRO A 255 -2.79 12.30 36.81
CA PRO A 255 -1.77 13.01 36.02
C PRO A 255 -0.34 12.49 36.24
N ARG A 256 0.02 12.14 37.49
CA ARG A 256 1.33 11.58 37.83
C ARG A 256 1.55 10.21 37.17
N GLU A 257 0.53 9.36 37.11
CA GLU A 257 0.64 8.05 36.46
C GLU A 257 0.67 8.13 34.94
N ALA A 258 0.01 9.13 34.36
CA ALA A 258 0.12 9.45 32.94
C ALA A 258 1.53 9.97 32.61
N ALA A 259 2.13 10.81 33.47
CA ALA A 259 3.51 11.25 33.31
C ALA A 259 4.51 10.07 33.38
N ARG A 260 4.29 9.10 34.28
CA ARG A 260 5.12 7.87 34.33
C ARG A 260 5.05 7.05 33.05
N ALA A 261 3.94 7.08 32.30
CA ALA A 261 3.84 6.39 31.02
C ALA A 261 4.80 6.96 29.96
N LEU A 262 5.25 8.22 30.12
CA LEU A 262 6.23 8.83 29.23
C LEU A 262 7.57 8.09 29.24
N LEU A 263 7.91 7.39 30.33
CA LEU A 263 9.11 6.53 30.41
C LEU A 263 9.09 5.38 29.40
N LEU A 264 7.92 4.96 28.92
CA LEU A 264 7.77 3.97 27.85
C LEU A 264 7.54 4.62 26.48
N ILE A 265 6.71 5.67 26.45
CA ILE A 265 6.33 6.33 25.19
C ILE A 265 7.52 7.04 24.53
N VAL A 266 8.34 7.77 25.31
CA VAL A 266 9.45 8.54 24.74
C VAL A 266 10.51 7.62 24.10
N PRO A 267 11.04 6.58 24.78
CA PRO A 267 11.98 5.66 24.14
C PRO A 267 11.38 4.95 22.92
N ALA A 268 10.13 4.49 23.00
CA ALA A 268 9.46 3.86 21.87
C ALA A 268 9.35 4.81 20.66
N THR A 269 9.01 6.09 20.91
CA THR A 269 8.94 7.12 19.86
C THR A 269 10.29 7.35 19.22
N VAL A 270 11.36 7.46 20.02
CA VAL A 270 12.74 7.65 19.53
C VAL A 270 13.19 6.46 18.68
N VAL A 271 12.95 5.23 19.16
CA VAL A 271 13.27 4.00 18.43
C VAL A 271 12.52 3.94 17.10
N LEU A 272 11.22 4.28 17.08
CA LEU A 272 10.42 4.30 15.85
C LEU A 272 10.87 5.41 14.90
N ALA A 273 11.22 6.60 15.41
CA ALA A 273 11.71 7.72 14.61
C ALA A 273 13.06 7.41 13.95
N ALA A 274 13.93 6.66 14.64
CA ALA A 274 15.22 6.23 14.11
C ALA A 274 15.12 5.07 13.10
N ALA A 275 13.97 4.38 13.01
CA ALA A 275 13.78 3.27 12.08
C ALA A 275 13.71 3.77 10.62
N PRO A 276 14.67 3.41 9.75
CA PRO A 276 14.59 3.77 8.34
C PRO A 276 13.46 3.01 7.65
N LEU A 277 12.91 3.59 6.58
CA LEU A 277 12.07 2.84 5.64
C LEU A 277 12.99 1.93 4.82
N PRO A 278 12.53 0.71 4.46
CA PRO A 278 13.34 -0.21 3.69
C PRO A 278 13.57 0.32 2.27
N ASP A 279 14.75 0.06 1.73
CA ASP A 279 15.00 0.24 0.31
C ASP A 279 14.20 -0.80 -0.49
N GLN A 280 13.44 -0.31 -1.46
CA GLN A 280 12.61 -1.12 -2.34
C GLN A 280 13.41 -1.70 -3.53
N GLN A 281 14.65 -1.24 -3.75
CA GLN A 281 15.46 -1.60 -4.90
C GLN A 281 14.66 -1.43 -6.20
N LEU A 282 14.03 -0.26 -6.33
CA LEU A 282 13.21 0.09 -7.49
C LEU A 282 14.07 0.20 -8.73
N THR A 283 13.48 -0.18 -9.86
CA THR A 283 14.10 0.06 -11.18
C THR A 283 14.10 1.58 -11.44
N PRO A 284 15.27 2.18 -11.74
CA PRO A 284 15.42 3.58 -12.08
C PRO A 284 14.53 3.93 -13.26
N VAL A 285 14.00 5.14 -13.21
CA VAL A 285 13.19 5.70 -14.29
C VAL A 285 14.11 6.49 -15.20
N SER A 286 14.27 6.02 -16.42
CA SER A 286 15.04 6.69 -17.47
C SER A 286 14.14 7.55 -18.37
N VAL A 287 14.73 8.49 -19.10
CA VAL A 287 14.01 9.24 -20.14
C VAL A 287 13.99 8.41 -21.42
N GLY A 288 12.80 8.09 -21.90
CA GLY A 288 12.60 7.30 -23.12
C GLY A 288 12.45 8.15 -24.37
N PRO A 289 12.31 7.52 -25.55
CA PRO A 289 12.00 8.21 -26.78
C PRO A 289 10.59 8.83 -26.75
N PRO A 290 10.24 9.69 -27.71
CA PRO A 290 8.88 10.17 -27.88
C PRO A 290 7.85 9.03 -27.97
N PRO A 291 6.58 9.27 -27.62
CA PRO A 291 5.51 8.27 -27.77
C PRO A 291 5.35 7.82 -29.23
N SER A 292 5.39 6.51 -29.48
CA SER A 292 5.24 5.90 -30.81
C SER A 292 3.78 5.61 -31.19
N GLY A 293 2.81 5.99 -30.35
CA GLY A 293 1.38 5.71 -30.56
C GLY A 293 0.96 4.24 -30.34
N THR A 294 1.93 3.32 -30.22
CA THR A 294 1.70 1.89 -29.95
C THR A 294 2.41 1.45 -28.66
N VAL A 295 1.92 0.38 -28.03
CA VAL A 295 2.56 -0.23 -26.84
C VAL A 295 3.68 -1.18 -27.24
N SER A 296 3.72 -1.63 -28.50
CA SER A 296 4.76 -2.52 -28.99
C SER A 296 6.13 -1.83 -29.01
N GLN A 297 7.19 -2.61 -28.80
CA GLN A 297 8.54 -2.17 -29.12
C GLN A 297 8.83 -2.48 -30.58
N VAL A 298 9.62 -1.60 -31.21
CA VAL A 298 10.31 -1.91 -32.46
C VAL A 298 11.21 -3.12 -32.25
N VAL A 299 11.15 -4.10 -33.14
CA VAL A 299 12.00 -5.30 -33.10
C VAL A 299 13.39 -4.94 -33.66
N PRO A 300 14.50 -5.23 -32.94
CA PRO A 300 15.84 -4.90 -33.42
C PRO A 300 16.23 -5.71 -34.66
N VAL A 301 17.21 -5.21 -35.41
CA VAL A 301 17.78 -5.92 -36.57
C VAL A 301 18.39 -7.25 -36.10
N GLY A 302 18.28 -8.30 -36.92
CA GLY A 302 18.72 -9.65 -36.54
C GLY A 302 17.68 -10.43 -35.72
N TRP A 303 16.53 -9.83 -35.44
CA TRP A 303 15.40 -10.45 -34.77
C TRP A 303 14.13 -10.32 -35.60
N TYR A 304 13.21 -11.26 -35.43
CA TYR A 304 11.88 -11.19 -36.02
C TYR A 304 10.81 -11.62 -35.01
N GLN A 305 9.63 -11.00 -35.10
CA GLN A 305 8.52 -11.33 -34.21
C GLN A 305 7.84 -12.62 -34.68
N ILE A 306 7.73 -13.61 -33.79
CA ILE A 306 7.03 -14.87 -34.03
C ILE A 306 5.61 -14.90 -33.47
N GLY A 307 5.28 -13.97 -32.57
CA GLY A 307 3.93 -13.86 -32.03
C GLY A 307 3.76 -12.67 -31.09
N SER A 308 2.50 -12.33 -30.79
CA SER A 308 2.19 -11.32 -29.79
C SER A 308 0.88 -11.63 -29.07
N VAL A 309 0.81 -11.28 -27.78
CA VAL A 309 -0.37 -11.47 -26.93
C VAL A 309 -0.63 -10.19 -26.14
N ASP A 310 -1.90 -9.77 -26.10
CA ASP A 310 -2.37 -8.67 -25.27
C ASP A 310 -3.04 -9.21 -24.00
N TYR A 311 -2.80 -8.55 -22.88
CA TYR A 311 -3.41 -8.91 -21.60
C TYR A 311 -4.30 -7.79 -21.08
N ASP A 312 -5.49 -8.16 -20.60
CA ASP A 312 -6.47 -7.22 -20.05
C ASP A 312 -6.42 -7.07 -18.52
N TRP A 313 -5.83 -8.04 -17.82
CA TRP A 313 -5.68 -7.99 -16.37
C TRP A 313 -4.95 -6.74 -15.84
N PRO A 314 -3.98 -6.10 -16.53
CA PRO A 314 -3.24 -4.96 -15.97
C PRO A 314 -4.14 -3.78 -15.63
N ARG A 315 -5.29 -3.66 -16.29
CA ARG A 315 -6.27 -2.60 -16.02
C ARG A 315 -6.76 -2.61 -14.57
N ARG A 316 -6.77 -3.79 -13.93
CA ARG A 316 -7.20 -3.97 -12.53
C ARG A 316 -6.13 -3.60 -11.51
N TYR A 317 -4.86 -3.63 -11.90
CA TYR A 317 -3.72 -3.39 -10.99
C TYR A 317 -3.14 -1.99 -11.22
N PHE A 318 -2.89 -1.64 -12.47
CA PHE A 318 -2.16 -0.44 -12.88
C PHE A 318 -3.07 0.72 -13.31
N GLY A 319 -4.40 0.52 -13.23
CA GLY A 319 -5.43 1.50 -13.59
C GLY A 319 -6.04 1.23 -14.96
N SER A 320 -7.23 1.79 -15.20
CA SER A 320 -8.10 1.40 -16.33
C SER A 320 -7.53 1.61 -17.74
N THR A 321 -6.49 2.43 -17.88
CA THR A 321 -5.82 2.71 -19.16
C THR A 321 -4.53 1.91 -19.33
N ALA A 322 -4.18 1.03 -18.39
CA ALA A 322 -2.98 0.22 -18.49
C ALA A 322 -3.11 -0.82 -19.60
N GLN A 323 -2.03 -1.02 -20.34
CA GLN A 323 -1.96 -1.96 -21.45
C GLN A 323 -0.68 -2.78 -21.30
N LEU A 324 -0.80 -4.11 -21.36
CA LEU A 324 0.34 -5.02 -21.40
C LEU A 324 0.29 -5.77 -22.72
N ARG A 325 1.36 -5.64 -23.48
CA ARG A 325 1.60 -6.44 -24.69
C ARG A 325 2.87 -7.25 -24.51
N ARG A 326 2.80 -8.52 -24.88
CA ARG A 326 3.94 -9.42 -24.97
C ARG A 326 4.24 -9.70 -26.43
N GLN A 327 5.46 -9.44 -26.88
CA GLN A 327 5.98 -9.81 -28.19
C GLN A 327 6.99 -10.94 -28.00
N MET A 328 6.82 -12.03 -28.73
CA MET A 328 7.82 -13.09 -28.81
C MET A 328 8.71 -12.79 -30.01
N ILE A 329 10.00 -12.57 -29.77
CA ILE A 329 10.99 -12.32 -30.82
C ILE A 329 11.99 -13.46 -30.86
N ARG A 330 12.49 -13.78 -32.04
CA ARG A 330 13.47 -14.83 -32.25
C ARG A 330 14.65 -14.33 -33.08
N ALA A 331 15.85 -14.76 -32.71
CA ALA A 331 17.06 -14.46 -33.46
C ALA A 331 16.99 -15.11 -34.85
N VAL A 332 17.44 -14.38 -35.87
CA VAL A 332 17.53 -14.90 -37.24
C VAL A 332 18.65 -15.93 -37.36
N GLU A 333 19.82 -15.62 -36.78
CA GLU A 333 21.00 -16.47 -36.85
C GLU A 333 21.27 -17.18 -35.51
N PRO A 334 21.63 -18.48 -35.55
CA PRO A 334 22.07 -19.18 -34.35
C PRO A 334 23.47 -18.71 -33.91
N ARG A 335 23.68 -18.67 -32.59
CA ARG A 335 24.92 -18.20 -31.99
C ARG A 335 25.41 -19.18 -30.92
N ALA A 336 26.62 -19.70 -31.11
CA ALA A 336 27.21 -20.74 -30.26
C ALA A 336 27.59 -20.23 -28.86
N ASP A 337 27.82 -18.92 -28.74
CA ASP A 337 28.08 -18.23 -27.47
C ASP A 337 26.82 -18.11 -26.60
N TRP A 338 25.63 -18.08 -27.21
CA TRP A 338 24.36 -18.03 -26.48
C TRP A 338 23.77 -19.41 -26.19
N ASP A 339 24.01 -20.38 -27.08
CA ASP A 339 23.62 -21.77 -26.89
C ASP A 339 24.68 -22.70 -27.46
N ARG A 340 25.20 -23.63 -26.63
CA ARG A 340 26.16 -24.64 -27.07
C ARG A 340 25.63 -25.50 -28.21
N LEU A 341 24.31 -25.70 -28.29
CA LEU A 341 23.65 -26.43 -29.38
C LEU A 341 23.35 -25.56 -30.62
N SER A 342 23.77 -24.29 -30.61
CA SER A 342 23.57 -23.34 -31.72
C SER A 342 22.12 -23.27 -32.20
N ARG A 343 21.15 -23.24 -31.26
CA ARG A 343 19.74 -23.01 -31.59
C ARG A 343 19.44 -21.50 -31.55
N PRO A 344 18.64 -20.96 -32.49
CA PRO A 344 18.26 -19.55 -32.44
C PRO A 344 17.44 -19.24 -31.19
N ARG A 345 17.88 -18.23 -30.43
CA ARG A 345 17.28 -17.84 -29.14
C ARG A 345 15.96 -17.12 -29.33
N THR A 346 15.04 -17.34 -28.39
CA THR A 346 13.74 -16.69 -28.32
C THR A 346 13.69 -15.83 -27.06
N VAL A 347 13.20 -14.60 -27.18
CA VAL A 347 13.04 -13.65 -26.09
C VAL A 347 11.59 -13.18 -26.05
N ALA A 348 11.01 -13.15 -24.85
CA ALA A 348 9.71 -12.53 -24.63
C ALA A 348 9.90 -11.07 -24.19
N VAL A 349 9.48 -10.13 -25.02
CA VAL A 349 9.47 -8.69 -24.75
C VAL A 349 8.09 -8.30 -24.23
N GLN A 350 7.99 -7.94 -22.96
CA GLN A 350 6.76 -7.49 -22.33
C GLN A 350 6.81 -5.97 -22.14
N THR A 351 5.86 -5.25 -22.73
CA THR A 351 5.71 -3.82 -22.52
C THR A 351 4.43 -3.54 -21.75
N LEU A 352 4.59 -3.06 -20.52
CA LEU A 352 3.51 -2.53 -19.70
C LEU A 352 3.50 -1.01 -19.79
N GLN A 353 2.47 -0.44 -20.41
CA GLN A 353 2.28 1.01 -20.51
C GLN A 353 1.26 1.50 -19.49
N VAL A 354 1.60 2.58 -18.79
CA VAL A 354 0.76 3.25 -17.78
C VAL A 354 0.81 4.76 -17.94
N ARG A 355 -0.18 5.47 -17.39
CA ARG A 355 -0.18 6.95 -17.37
C ARG A 355 0.72 7.57 -16.30
N ARG A 356 1.06 6.82 -15.25
CA ARG A 356 1.78 7.34 -14.08
C ARG A 356 2.88 6.36 -13.67
N VAL A 357 4.11 6.83 -13.65
CA VAL A 357 5.28 6.00 -13.34
C VAL A 357 5.24 5.43 -11.91
N GLY A 358 4.71 6.20 -10.94
CA GLY A 358 4.67 5.78 -9.54
C GLY A 358 3.91 4.48 -9.28
N VAL A 359 3.03 4.05 -10.19
CA VAL A 359 2.28 2.79 -10.05
C VAL A 359 3.20 1.57 -10.13
N PHE A 360 4.35 1.68 -10.81
CA PHE A 360 5.36 0.61 -10.86
C PHE A 360 6.04 0.37 -9.51
N GLU A 361 6.03 1.36 -8.63
CA GLU A 361 6.59 1.22 -7.28
C GLU A 361 5.67 0.41 -6.36
N VAL A 362 4.35 0.49 -6.60
CA VAL A 362 3.34 -0.30 -5.85
C VAL A 362 3.36 -1.76 -6.27
N TYR A 363 3.55 -2.03 -7.56
CA TYR A 363 3.61 -3.38 -8.13
C TYR A 363 4.92 -3.58 -8.90
N PRO A 364 6.01 -3.95 -8.22
CA PRO A 364 7.28 -4.27 -8.83
C PRO A 364 7.16 -5.39 -9.89
N VAL A 365 8.17 -5.53 -10.75
CA VAL A 365 8.13 -6.46 -11.89
C VAL A 365 7.85 -7.91 -11.48
N HIS A 366 8.47 -8.40 -10.40
CA HIS A 366 8.30 -9.76 -9.90
C HIS A 366 6.86 -10.07 -9.49
N THR A 367 6.08 -9.07 -9.06
CA THR A 367 4.66 -9.25 -8.68
C THR A 367 3.72 -9.49 -9.87
N SER A 368 4.23 -9.36 -11.10
CA SER A 368 3.48 -9.63 -12.34
C SER A 368 3.45 -11.11 -12.71
N TYR A 369 4.22 -11.93 -12.01
CA TYR A 369 4.35 -13.37 -12.23
C TYR A 369 3.88 -14.13 -11.00
N ASP A 370 3.48 -15.39 -11.19
CA ASP A 370 3.20 -16.27 -10.07
C ASP A 370 4.52 -16.84 -9.55
N LEU A 371 4.93 -16.41 -8.36
CA LEU A 371 6.20 -16.78 -7.73
C LEU A 371 5.99 -17.56 -6.43
N GLY A 372 4.85 -18.23 -6.28
CA GLY A 372 4.46 -18.90 -5.03
C GLY A 372 5.48 -19.93 -4.50
N GLN A 373 6.24 -20.57 -5.38
CA GLN A 373 7.32 -21.53 -5.08
C GLN A 373 8.60 -21.20 -5.87
N ALA A 374 8.87 -19.92 -6.10
CA ALA A 374 10.05 -19.50 -6.85
C ALA A 374 11.08 -18.81 -5.95
N ARG A 375 12.36 -18.98 -6.28
CA ARG A 375 13.48 -18.28 -5.67
C ARG A 375 14.03 -17.24 -6.63
N VAL A 376 14.21 -16.01 -6.15
CA VAL A 376 14.61 -14.86 -6.96
C VAL A 376 16.00 -14.41 -6.53
N SER A 377 16.90 -14.20 -7.48
CA SER A 377 18.25 -13.70 -7.18
C SER A 377 18.28 -12.20 -6.91
N PRO A 378 19.34 -11.69 -6.26
CA PRO A 378 19.58 -10.26 -6.15
C PRO A 378 19.63 -9.58 -7.53
N LYS A 379 19.16 -8.33 -7.59
CA LYS A 379 19.15 -7.57 -8.83
C LYS A 379 20.53 -7.02 -9.17
N ILE A 380 20.91 -7.14 -10.44
CA ILE A 380 22.09 -6.50 -11.03
C ILE A 380 21.65 -5.31 -11.88
N ARG A 381 22.36 -4.18 -11.73
CA ARG A 381 22.16 -2.99 -12.55
C ARG A 381 22.91 -3.15 -13.88
N VAL A 382 22.22 -2.96 -14.99
CA VAL A 382 22.81 -3.04 -16.34
C VAL A 382 22.54 -1.75 -17.11
N ASP A 383 23.56 -1.24 -17.79
CA ASP A 383 23.43 -0.08 -18.69
C ASP A 383 23.12 -0.54 -20.13
N LEU A 384 21.96 -0.13 -20.62
CA LEU A 384 21.46 -0.42 -21.97
C LEU A 384 21.75 0.71 -22.98
N GLY A 385 22.54 1.71 -22.58
CA GLY A 385 22.85 2.88 -23.41
C GLY A 385 21.73 3.92 -23.37
N ARG A 386 21.98 5.10 -23.98
CA ARG A 386 21.06 6.25 -23.99
C ARG A 386 20.61 6.72 -22.57
N GLY A 387 21.39 6.40 -21.53
CA GLY A 387 21.01 6.66 -20.14
C GLY A 387 19.90 5.74 -19.59
N VAL A 388 19.59 4.65 -20.30
CA VAL A 388 18.62 3.64 -19.89
C VAL A 388 19.27 2.62 -18.97
N GLN A 389 18.79 2.54 -17.74
CA GLN A 389 19.25 1.55 -16.76
C GLN A 389 18.21 0.45 -16.56
N ALA A 390 18.68 -0.79 -16.58
CA ALA A 390 17.88 -1.98 -16.34
C ALA A 390 18.26 -2.65 -15.01
N ASP A 391 17.31 -3.39 -14.44
CA ASP A 391 17.56 -4.45 -13.47
C ASP A 391 17.57 -5.79 -14.19
N PHE A 392 18.53 -6.64 -13.87
CA PHE A 392 18.58 -8.04 -14.28
C PHE A 392 18.50 -8.93 -13.04
N PHE A 393 17.73 -10.00 -13.10
CA PHE A 393 17.73 -11.06 -12.11
C PHE A 393 17.26 -12.37 -12.73
N THR A 394 17.50 -13.45 -12.01
CA THR A 394 17.11 -14.81 -12.37
C THR A 394 16.07 -15.32 -11.38
N VAL A 395 15.23 -16.22 -11.86
CA VAL A 395 14.18 -16.86 -11.08
C VAL A 395 14.30 -18.36 -11.31
N VAL A 396 14.40 -19.10 -10.21
CA VAL A 396 14.34 -20.55 -10.18
C VAL A 396 12.93 -20.92 -9.74
N ASP A 397 12.14 -21.47 -10.66
CA ASP A 397 10.79 -21.94 -10.39
C ASP A 397 10.83 -23.44 -10.08
N ASP A 398 10.62 -23.80 -8.81
CA ASP A 398 10.69 -25.19 -8.36
C ASP A 398 9.43 -26.00 -8.79
N GLU A 399 8.33 -25.36 -9.20
CA GLU A 399 7.11 -26.03 -9.70
C GLU A 399 7.22 -26.34 -11.19
N LEU A 400 7.66 -25.37 -11.99
CA LEU A 400 7.88 -25.55 -13.43
C LEU A 400 9.20 -26.26 -13.75
N LEU A 401 10.06 -26.47 -12.74
CA LEU A 401 11.42 -26.99 -12.88
C LEU A 401 12.20 -26.20 -13.94
N LEU A 402 12.02 -24.88 -13.92
CA LEU A 402 12.52 -23.97 -14.95
C LEU A 402 13.28 -22.82 -14.30
N THR A 403 14.49 -22.59 -14.79
CA THR A 403 15.22 -21.34 -14.52
C THR A 403 14.98 -20.36 -15.66
N TRP A 404 14.68 -19.12 -15.32
CA TRP A 404 14.46 -18.07 -16.29
C TRP A 404 15.11 -16.76 -15.87
N SER A 405 15.54 -15.99 -16.86
CA SER A 405 16.22 -14.71 -16.67
C SER A 405 15.31 -13.58 -17.10
N LEU A 406 15.28 -12.52 -16.29
CA LEU A 406 14.48 -11.33 -16.56
C LEU A 406 15.35 -10.08 -16.47
N MET A 407 15.32 -9.29 -17.53
CA MET A 407 15.85 -7.94 -17.56
C MET A 407 14.68 -6.95 -17.68
N SER A 408 14.61 -5.94 -16.82
CA SER A 408 13.55 -4.93 -16.88
C SER A 408 14.11 -3.53 -16.71
N PHE A 409 13.64 -2.61 -17.54
CA PHE A 409 13.89 -1.18 -17.39
C PHE A 409 12.57 -0.40 -17.41
N VAL A 410 12.61 0.80 -16.85
CA VAL A 410 11.46 1.71 -16.81
C VAL A 410 11.87 3.01 -17.47
N TRP A 411 11.01 3.52 -18.37
CA TRP A 411 11.21 4.84 -18.93
C TRP A 411 9.91 5.67 -18.99
N THR A 412 10.07 6.98 -19.11
CA THR A 412 8.98 7.88 -19.47
C THR A 412 8.96 8.11 -20.98
N ARG A 413 7.76 8.09 -21.57
CA ARG A 413 7.51 8.44 -22.98
C ARG A 413 6.81 9.80 -22.98
N GLY A 414 7.60 10.87 -22.91
CA GLY A 414 7.09 12.24 -22.67
C GLY A 414 6.47 12.41 -21.28
N ASP A 415 5.60 13.41 -21.12
CA ASP A 415 5.09 13.83 -19.79
C ASP A 415 3.90 12.99 -19.28
N ALA A 416 3.27 12.20 -20.16
CA ALA A 416 1.96 11.59 -19.88
C ALA A 416 1.97 10.06 -19.79
N LEU A 417 3.06 9.41 -20.18
CA LEU A 417 3.15 7.95 -20.30
C LEU A 417 4.46 7.45 -19.71
N ALA A 418 4.39 6.29 -19.06
CA ALA A 418 5.55 5.52 -18.65
C ALA A 418 5.39 4.08 -19.13
N GLN A 419 6.50 3.45 -19.47
CA GLN A 419 6.51 2.04 -19.84
C GLN A 419 7.54 1.30 -18.98
N ARG A 420 7.16 0.10 -18.56
CA ARG A 420 8.10 -0.91 -18.07
C ARG A 420 8.26 -1.95 -19.17
N VAL A 421 9.48 -2.12 -19.63
CA VAL A 421 9.83 -3.12 -20.64
C VAL A 421 10.61 -4.21 -19.96
N SER A 422 10.14 -5.45 -20.10
CA SER A 422 10.77 -6.63 -19.50
C SER A 422 11.11 -7.63 -20.60
N LEU A 423 12.38 -8.00 -20.69
CA LEU A 423 12.93 -9.04 -21.54
C LEU A 423 13.05 -10.31 -20.71
N LEU A 424 12.52 -11.42 -21.24
CA LEU A 424 12.51 -12.69 -20.53
C LEU A 424 13.03 -13.81 -21.43
N THR A 425 13.93 -14.61 -20.89
CA THR A 425 14.46 -15.83 -21.50
C THR A 425 14.29 -17.00 -20.54
N VAL A 426 14.26 -18.20 -21.10
CA VAL A 426 14.17 -19.45 -20.34
C VAL A 426 15.33 -20.36 -20.72
N ASP A 427 15.69 -21.25 -19.79
CA ASP A 427 16.79 -22.19 -20.00
C ASP A 427 16.46 -23.30 -21.02
N ASN A 428 15.18 -23.59 -21.24
CA ASN A 428 14.79 -24.48 -22.35
C ASN A 428 14.76 -23.69 -23.68
N HIS A 429 15.59 -24.07 -24.65
CA HIS A 429 15.70 -23.37 -25.93
C HIS A 429 14.93 -24.07 -27.07
N GLU A 430 14.07 -25.03 -26.74
CA GLU A 430 13.16 -25.67 -27.71
C GLU A 430 12.14 -24.67 -28.28
N LEU A 431 11.58 -25.00 -29.45
CA LEU A 431 10.68 -24.10 -30.18
C LEU A 431 9.39 -23.81 -29.38
N ASP A 432 8.94 -24.80 -28.63
CA ASP A 432 7.73 -24.85 -27.81
C ASP A 432 8.04 -24.75 -26.32
N ALA A 433 9.26 -24.33 -25.96
CA ALA A 433 9.66 -24.13 -24.58
C ALA A 433 8.65 -23.26 -23.83
N PRO A 434 8.17 -23.67 -22.64
CA PRO A 434 7.19 -22.91 -21.90
C PRO A 434 7.84 -21.66 -21.33
N PHE A 435 7.40 -20.49 -21.78
CA PHE A 435 7.77 -19.25 -21.13
C PHE A 435 6.77 -18.92 -20.01
N PRO A 436 7.24 -18.46 -18.83
CA PRO A 436 6.36 -18.00 -17.77
C PRO A 436 5.43 -16.91 -18.27
N GLN A 437 4.16 -17.02 -17.91
CA GLN A 437 3.11 -16.07 -18.28
C GLN A 437 2.98 -15.00 -17.19
N PRO A 438 2.77 -13.72 -17.57
CA PRO A 438 2.55 -12.68 -16.60
C PRO A 438 1.11 -12.80 -16.08
N THR A 439 0.94 -13.56 -15.01
CA THR A 439 -0.34 -13.80 -14.34
C THR A 439 -0.22 -13.35 -12.89
N PRO A 440 -0.52 -12.07 -12.58
CA PRO A 440 -0.45 -11.63 -11.20
C PRO A 440 -1.52 -12.35 -10.38
N ASN A 441 -1.10 -12.93 -9.28
CA ASN A 441 -2.01 -13.60 -8.38
C ASN A 441 -1.79 -13.04 -6.97
N MET A 442 -2.79 -12.29 -6.48
CA MET A 442 -2.74 -11.71 -5.13
C MET A 442 -2.71 -12.80 -4.05
N ALA A 443 -3.29 -13.97 -4.31
CA ALA A 443 -3.28 -15.09 -3.37
C ALA A 443 -1.92 -15.78 -3.32
N SER A 444 -1.24 -15.98 -4.47
CA SER A 444 0.11 -16.54 -4.46
C SER A 444 1.15 -15.54 -3.96
N ASN A 445 0.98 -14.26 -4.26
CA ASN A 445 1.74 -13.18 -3.61
C ASN A 445 1.53 -13.22 -2.09
N ALA A 446 0.29 -13.45 -1.59
CA ALA A 446 0.04 -13.60 -0.16
C ALA A 446 0.68 -14.86 0.44
N SER A 447 0.73 -16.00 -0.27
CA SER A 447 1.43 -17.20 0.20
C SER A 447 2.94 -17.02 0.24
N ALA A 448 3.54 -16.34 -0.74
CA ALA A 448 4.96 -15.96 -0.72
C ALA A 448 5.24 -14.98 0.44
N LEU A 449 4.36 -14.01 0.68
CA LEU A 449 4.47 -13.13 1.85
C LEU A 449 4.37 -13.92 3.17
N LEU A 450 3.48 -14.90 3.26
CA LEU A 450 3.37 -15.78 4.43
C LEU A 450 4.61 -16.68 4.60
N SER A 451 5.23 -17.16 3.51
CA SER A 451 6.47 -17.93 3.59
C SER A 451 7.61 -17.07 4.14
N VAL A 452 7.74 -15.82 3.67
CA VAL A 452 8.71 -14.84 4.22
C VAL A 452 8.42 -14.54 5.69
N PHE A 453 7.15 -14.48 6.11
CA PHE A 453 6.77 -14.32 7.51
C PHE A 453 7.29 -15.47 8.38
N LEU A 454 7.00 -16.71 7.98
CA LEU A 454 7.24 -17.92 8.76
C LEU A 454 8.69 -18.42 8.67
N ARG A 455 9.30 -18.36 7.49
CA ARG A 455 10.58 -18.98 7.16
C ARG A 455 11.70 -17.97 6.84
N GLY A 456 11.37 -16.68 6.70
CA GLY A 456 12.33 -15.62 6.38
C GLY A 456 12.66 -15.53 4.88
N ARG A 457 13.43 -14.48 4.51
CA ARG A 457 13.74 -14.16 3.10
C ARG A 457 14.54 -15.24 2.38
N ALA A 458 15.40 -15.97 3.10
CA ALA A 458 16.20 -17.07 2.55
C ALA A 458 15.37 -18.20 1.92
N SER A 459 14.06 -18.27 2.19
CA SER A 459 13.17 -19.24 1.56
C SER A 459 12.68 -18.85 0.16
N VAL A 460 12.86 -17.58 -0.23
CA VAL A 460 12.37 -17.00 -1.51
C VAL A 460 13.52 -16.31 -2.26
N GLU A 461 14.71 -16.22 -1.68
CA GLU A 461 15.89 -15.61 -2.27
C GLU A 461 16.88 -16.70 -2.69
N ASP A 462 17.42 -16.58 -3.90
CA ASP A 462 18.50 -17.44 -4.37
C ASP A 462 19.85 -16.83 -3.97
N SER A 463 20.52 -17.44 -3.00
CA SER A 463 21.76 -16.90 -2.41
C SER A 463 23.02 -17.21 -3.21
N ASP A 464 22.97 -18.16 -4.14
CA ASP A 464 24.10 -18.51 -5.01
C ASP A 464 23.65 -18.56 -6.49
N PRO A 465 23.24 -17.41 -7.05
CA PRO A 465 22.58 -17.37 -8.33
C PRO A 465 23.55 -17.49 -9.50
N GLU A 466 23.21 -18.32 -10.48
CA GLU A 466 23.86 -18.32 -11.79
C GLU A 466 23.13 -17.32 -12.71
N TYR A 467 23.81 -16.21 -13.03
CA TYR A 467 23.26 -15.15 -13.90
C TYR A 467 23.38 -15.52 -15.40
N LYS A 468 22.77 -16.64 -15.76
CA LYS A 468 22.69 -17.12 -17.14
C LYS A 468 21.95 -16.12 -18.03
N ASP A 469 22.34 -16.02 -19.30
CA ASP A 469 21.77 -15.10 -20.29
C ASP A 469 22.01 -13.61 -20.06
N LEU A 470 22.80 -13.20 -19.05
CA LEU A 470 23.06 -11.78 -18.76
C LEU A 470 23.65 -11.04 -19.96
N ASP A 471 24.71 -11.59 -20.57
CA ASP A 471 25.38 -10.95 -21.72
C ASP A 471 24.44 -10.85 -22.94
N MET A 472 23.73 -11.94 -23.24
CA MET A 472 22.75 -11.98 -24.34
C MET A 472 21.61 -10.97 -24.11
N LEU A 473 20.99 -10.94 -22.92
CA LEU A 473 19.92 -9.98 -22.64
C LEU A 473 20.43 -8.54 -22.60
N THR A 474 21.70 -8.32 -22.23
CA THR A 474 22.34 -7.00 -22.31
C THR A 474 22.51 -6.56 -23.77
N GLU A 475 22.98 -7.45 -24.64
CA GLU A 475 23.13 -7.19 -26.07
C GLU A 475 21.77 -6.87 -26.72
N VAL A 476 20.80 -7.77 -26.56
CA VAL A 476 19.42 -7.59 -27.08
C VAL A 476 18.76 -6.35 -26.48
N GLY A 477 18.97 -6.08 -25.18
CA GLY A 477 18.45 -4.89 -24.51
C GLY A 477 18.99 -3.59 -25.10
N ARG A 478 20.30 -3.52 -25.38
CA ARG A 478 20.92 -2.37 -26.05
C ARG A 478 20.39 -2.17 -27.47
N GLU A 479 20.26 -3.25 -28.22
CA GLU A 479 19.71 -3.20 -29.58
C GLU A 479 18.24 -2.75 -29.58
N LEU A 480 17.44 -3.26 -28.65
CA LEU A 480 16.03 -2.90 -28.49
C LEU A 480 15.89 -1.41 -28.16
N VAL A 481 16.67 -0.92 -27.20
CA VAL A 481 16.71 0.49 -26.80
C VAL A 481 17.08 1.35 -28.01
N GLU A 482 18.18 1.04 -28.69
CA GLU A 482 18.64 1.81 -29.85
C GLU A 482 17.62 1.81 -31.00
N ALA A 483 16.95 0.68 -31.24
CA ALA A 483 15.89 0.58 -32.25
C ALA A 483 14.73 1.55 -31.98
N GLN A 484 14.36 1.79 -30.71
CA GLN A 484 13.29 2.75 -30.38
C GLN A 484 13.66 4.20 -30.69
N TRP A 485 14.95 4.55 -30.67
CA TRP A 485 15.42 5.90 -31.04
C TRP A 485 15.53 6.10 -32.55
N ARG A 486 15.77 5.02 -33.31
CA ARG A 486 15.85 5.08 -34.77
C ARG A 486 14.48 5.10 -35.44
N GLY A 487 13.44 4.59 -34.78
CA GLY A 487 12.06 4.59 -35.29
C GLY A 487 11.86 3.76 -36.56
N ILE A 488 12.69 2.73 -36.75
CA ILE A 488 12.61 1.79 -37.88
C ILE A 488 11.50 0.77 -37.64
#